data_AF-A0A958YS58-F1
#
_entry.id   AF-A0A958YS58-F1
#
_cell.length_a   1.000
_cell.length_b   1.000
_cell.length_c   1.000
_cell.angle_alpha   90.00
_cell.angle_beta   90.00
_cell.angle_gamma   90.00
#
_symmetry.space_group_name_H-M   'P 1'
#
loop_
_entity.id
_entity.type
_entity.pdbx_description
1 polymer ?
#
loop_
_entity_poly.entity_id
_entity_poly.type
_entity_poly.pdbx_seq_one_letter_code
_entity_poly.pdbx_strand_id
1 'polypeptide(L)'
;MKRIQLLLYFVLLSLCIVLFSCQKEEKEFIDETPEDTITANSPLTGLLLRTSQNPGTYDDLIDGNGCASVVLPITVIANGQQVTINTPEDILLIEQIFNQFPNDTDTLEISFPITLELFDFTQVTVNNQAELDALAATCVSNNTEIGCLDFVYPITFFTYNADQQQTGNITIINDLELFSFLQGLGPNDFISLDFPISVILADGST
;
A
#
# COMPACT_ATOMS: atom_id res chain seq x y z
N MET A 1 31.68 61.88 27.32
CA MET A 1 31.47 61.38 25.95
C MET A 1 31.91 59.92 25.78
N LYS A 2 33.17 59.55 26.05
CA LYS A 2 33.66 58.15 25.92
C LYS A 2 32.86 57.09 26.71
N ARG A 3 32.43 57.39 27.95
CA ARG A 3 31.62 56.47 28.78
C ARG A 3 30.20 56.24 28.26
N ILE A 4 29.60 57.24 27.62
CA ILE A 4 28.25 57.14 27.03
C ILE A 4 28.31 56.37 25.70
N GLN A 5 29.37 56.58 24.91
CA GLN A 5 29.63 55.79 23.71
C GLN A 5 29.86 54.32 24.04
N LEU A 6 30.61 54.01 25.10
CA LEU A 6 30.84 52.64 25.55
C LEU A 6 29.54 51.93 25.97
N LEU A 7 28.64 52.66 26.66
CA LEU A 7 27.33 52.16 27.08
C LEU A 7 26.41 51.91 25.87
N LEU A 8 26.44 52.79 24.87
CA LEU A 8 25.71 52.61 23.60
C LEU A 8 26.20 51.38 22.82
N TYR A 9 27.52 51.14 22.76
CA TYR A 9 28.06 49.93 22.14
C TYR A 9 27.66 48.66 22.89
N PHE A 10 27.60 48.72 24.24
CA PHE A 10 27.18 47.57 25.05
C PHE A 10 25.70 47.25 24.87
N VAL A 11 24.84 48.28 24.79
CA VAL A 11 23.40 48.12 24.50
C VAL A 11 23.20 47.56 23.08
N LEU A 12 23.93 48.07 22.09
CA LEU A 12 23.84 47.60 20.71
C LEU A 12 24.31 46.13 20.58
N LEU A 13 25.39 45.76 21.28
CA LEU A 13 25.89 44.38 21.32
C LEU A 13 24.88 43.45 22.01
N SER A 14 24.27 43.89 23.12
CA SER A 14 23.24 43.11 23.81
C SER A 14 21.99 42.91 22.94
N LEU A 15 21.60 43.91 22.14
CA LEU A 15 20.46 43.84 21.23
C LEU A 15 20.73 42.93 20.01
N CYS A 16 21.98 42.82 19.56
CA CYS A 16 22.34 41.85 18.53
C CYS A 16 22.24 40.40 19.02
N ILE A 17 22.55 40.12 20.30
CA ILE A 17 22.55 38.75 20.85
C ILE A 17 21.13 38.18 20.96
N VAL A 18 20.12 39.00 21.24
CA VAL A 18 18.71 38.56 21.30
C VAL A 18 18.09 38.29 19.91
N LEU A 19 18.69 38.76 18.82
CA LEU A 19 18.14 38.58 17.46
C LEU A 19 18.62 37.29 16.76
N PHE A 20 19.57 36.55 17.33
CA PHE A 20 20.10 35.30 16.76
C PHE A 20 19.70 34.01 17.52
N SER A 21 18.93 34.10 18.61
CA SER A 21 18.66 32.95 19.50
C SER A 21 17.37 32.17 19.17
N CYS A 22 17.01 32.04 17.90
CA CYS A 22 15.89 31.19 17.49
C CYS A 22 16.34 30.22 16.39
N GLN A 23 17.36 29.41 16.68
CA GLN A 23 17.47 28.14 15.96
C GLN A 23 16.36 27.23 16.48
N LYS A 24 15.51 26.78 15.57
CA LYS A 24 14.57 25.70 15.84
C LYS A 24 15.43 24.47 16.12
N GLU A 25 15.38 23.93 17.34
CA GLU A 25 16.01 22.64 17.63
C GLU A 25 15.42 21.62 16.65
N GLU A 26 16.29 21.04 15.83
CA GLU A 26 15.96 19.84 15.08
C GLU A 26 15.72 18.75 16.12
N LYS A 27 14.62 18.02 16.00
CA LYS A 27 14.35 16.91 16.92
C LYS A 27 15.43 15.86 16.67
N GLU A 28 16.38 15.74 17.58
CA GLU A 28 17.28 14.59 17.59
C GLU A 28 16.46 13.36 17.97
N PHE A 29 16.28 12.46 17.01
CA PHE A 29 15.76 11.13 17.25
C PHE A 29 16.94 10.25 17.66
N ILE A 30 17.22 10.19 18.96
CA ILE A 30 18.24 9.28 19.50
C ILE A 30 17.54 7.95 19.78
N ASP A 31 17.63 7.04 18.83
CA ASP A 31 17.39 5.64 19.09
C ASP A 31 18.72 4.94 19.39
N GLU A 32 18.84 4.32 20.58
CA GLU A 32 20.08 3.73 21.09
C GLU A 32 20.31 2.29 20.62
N THR A 33 19.37 1.71 19.87
CA THR A 33 19.54 0.38 19.29
C THR A 33 20.22 0.44 17.91
N PRO A 34 21.30 -0.33 17.67
CA PRO A 34 21.80 -0.52 16.31
C PRO A 34 20.74 -1.32 15.55
N GLU A 35 19.84 -0.61 14.86
CA GLU A 35 18.84 -1.28 14.04
C GLU A 35 19.45 -1.75 12.73
N ASP A 36 19.19 -3.01 12.40
CA ASP A 36 19.36 -3.52 11.05
C ASP A 36 18.33 -2.80 10.15
N THR A 37 18.77 -1.70 9.53
CA THR A 37 17.92 -0.96 8.60
C THR A 37 17.53 -1.81 7.39
N ILE A 38 16.28 -1.67 6.97
CA ILE A 38 15.69 -2.28 5.80
C ILE A 38 16.01 -1.40 4.59
N THR A 39 16.48 -2.01 3.50
CA THR A 39 16.81 -1.32 2.24
C THR A 39 15.83 -1.70 1.13
N ALA A 40 15.74 -0.90 0.08
CA ALA A 40 14.85 -1.15 -1.07
C ALA A 40 14.97 -2.56 -1.68
N ASN A 41 16.18 -3.14 -1.71
CA ASN A 41 16.44 -4.45 -2.31
C ASN A 41 16.49 -5.61 -1.30
N SER A 42 16.07 -5.38 -0.05
CA SER A 42 16.09 -6.42 0.97
C SER A 42 15.00 -7.47 0.71
N PRO A 43 15.20 -8.74 1.13
CA PRO A 43 14.15 -9.74 1.08
C PRO A 43 12.87 -9.32 1.82
N LEU A 44 13.01 -8.61 2.94
CA LEU A 44 11.87 -8.12 3.72
C LEU A 44 11.05 -7.09 2.93
N THR A 45 11.68 -6.13 2.26
CA THR A 45 10.98 -5.17 1.39
C THR A 45 10.17 -5.88 0.32
N GLY A 46 10.73 -6.93 -0.31
CA GLY A 46 10.01 -7.73 -1.29
C GLY A 46 8.79 -8.46 -0.71
N LEU A 47 8.87 -8.92 0.54
CA LEU A 47 7.73 -9.54 1.25
C LEU A 47 6.67 -8.50 1.62
N LEU A 48 7.07 -7.37 2.19
CA LEU A 48 6.16 -6.28 2.54
C LEU A 48 5.42 -5.77 1.29
N LEU A 49 6.14 -5.56 0.19
CA LEU A 49 5.57 -5.07 -1.07
C LEU A 49 4.57 -6.06 -1.68
N ARG A 50 4.86 -7.37 -1.65
CA ARG A 50 3.93 -8.38 -2.15
C ARG A 50 2.72 -8.60 -1.25
N THR A 51 2.86 -8.38 0.05
CA THR A 51 1.75 -8.47 1.00
C THR A 51 0.82 -7.26 0.85
N SER A 52 1.34 -6.10 0.46
CA SER A 52 0.56 -4.88 0.27
C SER A 52 0.06 -4.67 -1.16
N GLN A 53 0.15 -5.67 -2.04
CA GLN A 53 -0.39 -5.57 -3.41
C GLN A 53 -1.92 -5.60 -3.38
N ASN A 54 -2.57 -5.06 -4.41
CA ASN A 54 -4.01 -5.26 -4.56
C ASN A 54 -4.32 -6.77 -4.71
N PRO A 55 -5.14 -7.37 -3.83
CA PRO A 55 -5.50 -8.78 -3.94
C PRO A 55 -6.41 -9.02 -5.14
N GLY A 56 -5.99 -9.91 -6.05
CA GLY A 56 -6.76 -10.24 -7.26
C GLY A 56 -7.56 -11.54 -7.18
N THR A 57 -7.34 -12.38 -6.17
CA THR A 57 -7.91 -13.74 -6.18
C THR A 57 -9.36 -13.83 -5.70
N TYR A 58 -9.91 -12.76 -5.09
CA TYR A 58 -11.22 -12.83 -4.44
C TYR A 58 -12.38 -12.92 -5.46
N ASP A 59 -12.15 -12.48 -6.70
CA ASP A 59 -13.11 -12.43 -7.79
C ASP A 59 -12.69 -13.27 -9.00
N ASP A 60 -11.77 -14.22 -8.81
CA ASP A 60 -11.36 -15.21 -9.82
C ASP A 60 -12.56 -15.95 -10.44
N LEU A 61 -13.67 -16.08 -9.71
CA LEU A 61 -14.93 -16.64 -10.23
C LEU A 61 -15.49 -15.83 -11.41
N ILE A 62 -15.29 -14.51 -11.40
CA ILE A 62 -15.81 -13.57 -12.38
C ILE A 62 -14.87 -13.44 -13.56
N ASP A 63 -13.60 -13.15 -13.30
CA ASP A 63 -12.68 -12.67 -14.34
C ASP A 63 -11.57 -13.68 -14.71
N GLY A 64 -11.38 -14.73 -13.89
CA GLY A 64 -10.36 -15.75 -14.06
C GLY A 64 -8.92 -15.23 -13.97
N ASN A 65 -8.68 -14.11 -13.28
CA ASN A 65 -7.38 -13.43 -13.26
C ASN A 65 -6.92 -13.00 -11.85
N GLY A 66 -6.24 -13.90 -11.13
CA GLY A 66 -5.73 -13.59 -9.78
C GLY A 66 -4.66 -12.50 -9.65
N CYS A 67 -4.26 -11.82 -10.74
CA CYS A 67 -3.34 -10.68 -10.71
C CYS A 67 -4.02 -9.31 -10.72
N ALA A 68 -5.35 -9.28 -10.88
CA ALA A 68 -6.14 -8.06 -10.87
C ALA A 68 -7.48 -8.35 -10.22
N SER A 69 -8.23 -7.31 -9.88
CA SER A 69 -9.58 -7.44 -9.37
C SER A 69 -10.54 -6.51 -10.09
N VAL A 70 -11.79 -6.91 -10.26
CA VAL A 70 -12.84 -6.08 -10.83
C VAL A 70 -13.16 -4.89 -9.93
N VAL A 71 -13.20 -3.70 -10.53
CA VAL A 71 -13.70 -2.51 -9.86
C VAL A 71 -15.22 -2.54 -9.89
N LEU A 72 -15.82 -2.80 -8.73
CA LEU A 72 -17.26 -2.85 -8.55
C LEU A 72 -17.89 -1.44 -8.61
N PRO A 73 -19.15 -1.31 -9.08
CA PRO A 73 -20.06 -2.39 -9.46
C PRO A 73 -19.90 -2.87 -10.91
N ILE A 74 -20.20 -4.14 -11.15
CA ILE A 74 -20.30 -4.73 -12.49
C ILE A 74 -21.62 -5.49 -12.69
N THR A 75 -21.93 -5.85 -13.93
CA THR A 75 -23.07 -6.73 -14.25
C THR A 75 -22.58 -7.98 -14.95
N VAL A 76 -23.06 -9.14 -14.49
CA VAL A 76 -22.78 -10.46 -15.06
C VAL A 76 -24.10 -11.15 -15.42
N ILE A 77 -24.01 -12.18 -16.27
CA ILE A 77 -25.12 -13.05 -16.64
C ILE A 77 -24.71 -14.47 -16.26
N ALA A 78 -25.25 -14.97 -15.14
CA ALA A 78 -25.00 -16.32 -14.64
C ALA A 78 -26.16 -17.24 -15.04
N ASN A 79 -25.89 -18.30 -15.80
CA ASN A 79 -26.91 -19.22 -16.33
C ASN A 79 -28.11 -18.51 -17.00
N GLY A 80 -27.84 -17.41 -17.72
CA GLY A 80 -28.85 -16.58 -18.39
C GLY A 80 -29.57 -15.56 -17.48
N GLN A 81 -29.29 -15.55 -16.18
CA GLN A 81 -29.83 -14.59 -15.22
C GLN A 81 -28.86 -13.41 -15.03
N GLN A 82 -29.34 -12.19 -15.29
CA GLN A 82 -28.58 -10.97 -15.04
C GLN A 82 -28.47 -10.68 -13.53
N VAL A 83 -27.25 -10.41 -13.07
CA VAL A 83 -26.92 -10.07 -11.68
C VAL A 83 -26.00 -8.86 -11.68
N THR A 84 -26.28 -7.88 -10.80
CA THR A 84 -25.38 -6.76 -10.54
C THR A 84 -24.61 -7.03 -9.26
N ILE A 85 -23.28 -7.03 -9.35
CA ILE A 85 -22.35 -7.22 -8.24
C ILE A 85 -21.95 -5.83 -7.77
N ASN A 86 -22.34 -5.43 -6.56
CA ASN A 86 -22.01 -4.12 -5.99
C ASN A 86 -20.92 -4.21 -4.92
N THR A 87 -20.83 -5.36 -4.27
CA THR A 87 -19.91 -5.65 -3.17
C THR A 87 -19.26 -7.03 -3.37
N PRO A 88 -18.08 -7.30 -2.78
CA PRO A 88 -17.47 -8.62 -2.85
C PRO A 88 -18.40 -9.74 -2.35
N GLU A 89 -19.26 -9.46 -1.37
CA GLU A 89 -20.23 -10.43 -0.85
C GLU A 89 -21.30 -10.84 -1.88
N ASP A 90 -21.58 -9.99 -2.88
CA ASP A 90 -22.54 -10.29 -3.95
C ASP A 90 -22.04 -11.39 -4.90
N ILE A 91 -20.74 -11.74 -4.88
CA ILE A 91 -20.19 -12.87 -5.65
C ILE A 91 -20.88 -14.19 -5.26
N LEU A 92 -21.31 -14.33 -3.99
CA LEU A 92 -22.08 -15.47 -3.52
C LEU A 92 -23.42 -15.64 -4.27
N LEU A 93 -23.97 -14.58 -4.87
CA LEU A 93 -25.18 -14.67 -5.69
C LEU A 93 -24.93 -15.51 -6.97
N ILE A 94 -23.72 -15.44 -7.52
CA ILE A 94 -23.32 -16.25 -8.69
C ILE A 94 -23.28 -17.72 -8.29
N GLU A 95 -22.60 -18.04 -7.18
CA GLU A 95 -22.54 -19.41 -6.67
C GLU A 95 -23.94 -19.97 -6.34
N GLN A 96 -24.82 -19.14 -5.78
CA GLN A 96 -26.20 -19.53 -5.50
C GLN A 96 -26.97 -19.88 -6.78
N ILE A 97 -26.72 -19.17 -7.89
CA ILE A 97 -27.33 -19.47 -9.19
C ILE A 97 -26.79 -20.79 -9.75
N PHE A 98 -25.48 -21.01 -9.71
CA PHE A 98 -24.87 -22.26 -10.15
C PHE A 98 -25.39 -23.47 -9.37
N ASN A 99 -25.57 -23.30 -8.05
CA ASN A 99 -26.07 -24.37 -7.19
C ASN A 99 -27.59 -24.66 -7.32
N GLN A 100 -28.34 -23.90 -8.13
CA GLN A 100 -29.78 -24.17 -8.32
C GLN A 100 -30.03 -25.53 -9.00
N PHE A 101 -29.15 -25.94 -9.91
CA PHE A 101 -29.29 -27.16 -10.70
C PHE A 101 -27.98 -27.94 -10.74
N PRO A 102 -27.68 -28.83 -9.78
CA PRO A 102 -26.35 -29.43 -9.60
C PRO A 102 -25.84 -30.36 -10.73
N ASN A 103 -26.61 -30.55 -11.81
CA ASN A 103 -26.22 -31.38 -12.95
C ASN A 103 -26.32 -30.63 -14.29
N ASP A 104 -26.47 -29.30 -14.27
CA ASP A 104 -26.40 -28.50 -15.49
C ASP A 104 -24.95 -28.10 -15.81
N THR A 105 -24.77 -27.20 -16.77
CA THR A 105 -23.46 -26.65 -17.12
C THR A 105 -23.52 -25.17 -16.83
N ASP A 106 -22.72 -24.75 -15.86
CA ASP A 106 -22.66 -23.36 -15.44
C ASP A 106 -21.95 -22.50 -16.48
N THR A 107 -22.51 -21.31 -16.69
CA THR A 107 -22.00 -20.31 -17.63
C THR A 107 -22.05 -18.94 -16.96
N LEU A 108 -20.98 -18.16 -17.15
CA LEU A 108 -20.89 -16.78 -16.71
C LEU A 108 -20.47 -15.90 -17.88
N GLU A 109 -21.22 -14.83 -18.12
CA GLU A 109 -20.88 -13.80 -19.09
C GLU A 109 -20.76 -12.45 -18.39
N ILE A 110 -19.73 -11.68 -18.74
CA ILE A 110 -19.52 -10.33 -18.21
C ILE A 110 -20.14 -9.30 -19.15
N SER A 111 -20.89 -8.35 -18.60
CA SER A 111 -21.37 -7.18 -19.35
C SER A 111 -20.27 -6.12 -19.43
N PHE A 112 -19.48 -6.16 -20.50
CA PHE A 112 -18.44 -5.17 -20.78
C PHE A 112 -19.00 -3.78 -21.15
N PRO A 113 -18.21 -2.69 -21.01
CA PRO A 113 -16.85 -2.67 -20.45
C PRO A 113 -16.83 -2.81 -18.92
N ILE A 114 -15.73 -3.34 -18.40
CA ILE A 114 -15.40 -3.36 -16.96
C ILE A 114 -14.06 -2.65 -16.73
N THR A 115 -13.81 -2.21 -15.50
CA THR A 115 -12.48 -1.75 -15.08
C THR A 115 -11.88 -2.79 -14.15
N LEU A 116 -10.61 -3.09 -14.34
CA LEU A 116 -9.81 -3.90 -13.43
C LEU A 116 -8.81 -3.02 -12.71
N GLU A 117 -8.53 -3.33 -11.45
CA GLU A 117 -7.45 -2.80 -10.65
C GLU A 117 -6.33 -3.83 -10.56
N LEU A 118 -5.14 -3.47 -11.04
CA LEU A 118 -3.98 -4.36 -11.09
C LEU A 118 -3.29 -4.45 -9.73
N PHE A 119 -2.31 -5.35 -9.58
CA PHE A 119 -1.52 -5.53 -8.35
C PHE A 119 -0.89 -4.24 -7.80
N ASP A 120 -0.62 -3.26 -8.66
CA ASP A 120 -0.02 -1.97 -8.33
C ASP A 120 -1.04 -0.84 -8.12
N PHE A 121 -2.32 -1.21 -7.95
CA PHE A 121 -3.47 -0.31 -7.79
C PHE A 121 -3.75 0.58 -9.01
N THR A 122 -3.07 0.38 -10.14
CA THR A 122 -3.41 1.05 -11.39
C THR A 122 -4.66 0.41 -12.00
N GLN A 123 -5.46 1.22 -12.69
CA GLN A 123 -6.71 0.75 -13.29
C GLN A 123 -6.64 0.69 -14.80
N VAL A 124 -7.22 -0.37 -15.37
CA VAL A 124 -7.34 -0.60 -16.81
C VAL A 124 -8.79 -0.91 -17.17
N THR A 125 -9.31 -0.26 -18.21
CA THR A 125 -10.62 -0.58 -18.76
C THR A 125 -10.49 -1.66 -19.82
N VAL A 126 -11.28 -2.72 -19.65
CA VAL A 126 -11.36 -3.89 -20.54
C VAL A 126 -12.70 -3.85 -21.26
N ASN A 127 -12.68 -3.90 -22.59
CA ASN A 127 -13.86 -3.66 -23.42
C ASN A 127 -14.58 -4.93 -23.89
N ASN A 128 -13.94 -6.09 -23.75
CA ASN A 128 -14.46 -7.39 -24.20
C ASN A 128 -13.67 -8.54 -23.58
N GLN A 129 -14.19 -9.76 -23.74
CA GLN A 129 -13.58 -10.98 -23.20
C GLN A 129 -12.17 -11.23 -23.75
N ALA A 130 -11.89 -10.92 -25.02
CA ALA A 130 -10.57 -11.17 -25.60
C ALA A 130 -9.49 -10.28 -24.98
N GLU A 131 -9.83 -9.04 -24.60
CA GLU A 131 -8.93 -8.16 -23.85
C GLU A 131 -8.71 -8.68 -22.42
N LEU A 132 -9.75 -9.21 -21.77
CA LEU A 132 -9.65 -9.83 -20.45
C LEU A 132 -8.72 -11.05 -20.48
N ASP A 133 -8.97 -11.98 -21.40
CA ASP A 133 -8.17 -13.20 -21.57
C ASP A 133 -6.70 -12.86 -21.87
N ALA A 134 -6.45 -11.82 -22.68
CA ALA A 134 -5.10 -11.37 -23.00
C ALA A 134 -4.40 -10.81 -21.76
N LEU A 135 -5.10 -10.06 -20.90
CA LEU A 135 -4.54 -9.55 -19.66
C LEU A 135 -4.27 -10.69 -18.66
N ALA A 136 -5.22 -11.61 -18.47
CA ALA A 136 -5.06 -12.77 -17.61
C ALA A 136 -3.86 -13.64 -18.02
N ALA A 137 -3.61 -13.79 -19.32
CA ALA A 137 -2.44 -14.52 -19.83
C ALA A 137 -1.08 -13.88 -19.46
N THR A 138 -1.06 -12.61 -19.06
CA THR A 138 0.15 -11.92 -18.58
C THR A 138 0.36 -12.04 -17.07
N CYS A 139 -0.58 -12.65 -16.34
CA CYS A 139 -0.46 -12.90 -14.91
C CYS A 139 0.64 -13.95 -14.66
N VAL A 140 1.80 -13.50 -14.17
CA VAL A 140 2.96 -14.37 -13.87
C VAL A 140 3.04 -14.63 -12.36
N SER A 141 3.10 -15.90 -11.97
CA SER A 141 3.08 -16.37 -10.57
C SER A 141 4.18 -15.84 -9.65
N ASN A 142 5.24 -15.22 -10.19
CA ASN A 142 6.38 -14.76 -9.40
C ASN A 142 6.18 -13.37 -8.78
N ASN A 143 5.18 -12.62 -9.26
CA ASN A 143 4.80 -11.31 -8.72
C ASN A 143 3.43 -11.35 -8.04
N THR A 144 2.94 -12.56 -7.73
CA THR A 144 1.67 -12.74 -7.05
C THR A 144 1.76 -12.24 -5.63
N GLU A 145 0.69 -11.58 -5.24
CA GLU A 145 0.42 -11.09 -3.89
C GLU A 145 0.53 -12.22 -2.85
N ILE A 146 0.83 -11.85 -1.61
CA ILE A 146 0.88 -12.77 -0.47
C ILE A 146 -0.47 -12.67 0.27
N GLY A 147 -1.53 -13.23 -0.29
CA GLY A 147 -2.87 -13.17 0.32
C GLY A 147 -3.10 -14.08 1.52
N CYS A 148 -2.06 -14.69 2.10
CA CYS A 148 -2.21 -15.49 3.32
C CYS A 148 -1.96 -14.70 4.62
N LEU A 149 -1.62 -13.42 4.48
CA LEU A 149 -1.27 -12.52 5.56
C LEU A 149 -1.70 -11.10 5.17
N ASP A 150 -2.44 -10.43 6.05
CA ASP A 150 -2.84 -9.03 5.88
C ASP A 150 -2.26 -8.17 6.99
N PHE A 151 -1.90 -6.93 6.68
CA PHE A 151 -1.45 -5.98 7.70
C PHE A 151 -2.62 -5.33 8.44
N VAL A 152 -2.49 -5.20 9.76
CA VAL A 152 -3.38 -4.35 10.55
C VAL A 152 -2.79 -2.95 10.61
N TYR A 153 -3.42 -2.02 9.91
CA TYR A 153 -3.03 -0.61 9.90
C TYR A 153 -3.55 0.16 11.12
N PRO A 154 -2.86 1.23 11.56
CA PRO A 154 -1.69 1.83 10.92
C PRO A 154 -0.35 1.14 11.26
N ILE A 155 0.62 1.24 10.35
CA ILE A 155 2.01 0.83 10.54
C ILE A 155 2.91 2.06 10.47
N THR A 156 3.84 2.20 11.40
CA THR A 156 4.83 3.29 11.39
C THR A 156 6.20 2.77 11.01
N PHE A 157 6.89 3.55 10.18
CA PHE A 157 8.30 3.35 9.83
C PHE A 157 9.13 4.53 10.28
N PHE A 158 10.35 4.27 10.77
CA PHE A 158 11.38 5.29 10.91
C PHE A 158 12.20 5.35 9.62
N THR A 159 12.65 6.55 9.25
CA THR A 159 13.47 6.77 8.05
C THR A 159 14.87 7.22 8.44
N TYR A 160 15.88 6.80 7.69
CA TYR A 160 17.29 7.09 7.99
C TYR A 160 18.03 7.55 6.72
N ASN A 161 19.08 8.33 6.90
CA ASN A 161 20.02 8.70 5.83
C ASN A 161 21.17 7.67 5.70
N ALA A 162 22.07 7.89 4.74
CA ALA A 162 23.23 7.03 4.51
C ALA A 162 24.23 6.97 5.67
N ASP A 163 24.21 7.94 6.58
CA ASP A 163 25.01 7.96 7.80
C ASP A 163 24.30 7.26 8.98
N GLN A 164 23.19 6.55 8.71
CA GLN A 164 22.34 5.86 9.69
C GLN A 164 21.74 6.79 10.75
N GLN A 165 21.57 8.07 10.42
CA GLN A 165 20.89 9.01 11.28
C GLN A 165 19.41 9.03 10.91
N GLN A 166 18.56 8.90 11.91
CA GLN A 166 17.11 8.97 11.70
C GLN A 166 16.72 10.38 11.22
N THR A 167 16.03 10.42 10.09
CA THR A 167 15.55 11.64 9.44
C THR A 167 14.09 11.94 9.73
N GLY A 168 13.33 10.97 10.25
CA GLY A 168 11.93 11.15 10.58
C GLY A 168 11.18 9.85 10.80
N ASN A 169 9.87 9.93 10.64
CA ASN A 169 8.96 8.79 10.61
C ASN A 169 7.81 9.02 9.63
N ILE A 170 7.18 7.93 9.23
CA ILE A 170 5.99 7.92 8.39
C ILE A 170 4.98 6.93 8.96
N THR A 171 3.70 7.29 8.96
CA THR A 171 2.60 6.40 9.34
C THR A 171 1.81 6.07 8.08
N ILE A 172 1.68 4.78 7.81
CA ILE A 172 0.99 4.20 6.66
C ILE A 172 -0.36 3.67 7.13
N ILE A 173 -1.44 3.95 6.40
CA ILE A 173 -2.81 3.62 6.84
C ILE A 173 -3.53 2.57 5.99
N ASN A 174 -2.96 2.13 4.87
CA ASN A 174 -3.52 1.08 4.00
C ASN A 174 -2.45 0.48 3.07
N ASP A 175 -2.81 -0.58 2.34
CA ASP A 175 -1.93 -1.29 1.43
C ASP A 175 -1.43 -0.44 0.26
N LEU A 176 -2.27 0.42 -0.31
CA LEU A 176 -1.86 1.34 -1.38
C LEU A 176 -0.73 2.27 -0.92
N GLU A 177 -0.85 2.83 0.27
CA GLU A 177 0.20 3.68 0.86
C GLU A 177 1.47 2.89 1.16
N LEU A 178 1.34 1.67 1.70
CA LEU A 178 2.49 0.81 1.99
C LEU A 178 3.23 0.43 0.70
N PHE A 179 2.49 -0.04 -0.29
CA PHE A 179 3.00 -0.43 -1.60
C PHE A 179 3.73 0.74 -2.26
N SER A 180 3.10 1.92 -2.30
CA SER A 180 3.68 3.13 -2.89
C SER A 180 4.93 3.59 -2.15
N PHE A 181 4.92 3.54 -0.81
CA PHE A 181 6.06 3.90 0.03
C PHE A 181 7.26 3.01 -0.26
N LEU A 182 7.07 1.69 -0.25
CA LEU A 182 8.14 0.71 -0.46
C LEU A 182 8.67 0.75 -1.90
N GLN A 183 7.79 0.91 -2.90
CA GLN A 183 8.20 1.00 -4.30
C GLN A 183 8.96 2.31 -4.59
N GLY A 184 8.72 3.36 -3.80
CA GLY A 184 9.40 4.65 -3.88
C GLY A 184 10.80 4.69 -3.24
N LEU A 185 11.23 3.65 -2.53
CA LEU A 185 12.54 3.62 -1.87
C LEU A 185 13.69 3.63 -2.88
N GLY A 186 14.56 4.62 -2.76
CA GLY A 186 15.83 4.71 -3.45
C GLY A 186 16.91 3.80 -2.86
N PRO A 187 18.07 3.68 -3.55
CA PRO A 187 19.18 2.83 -3.10
C PRO A 187 19.87 3.30 -1.81
N ASN A 188 19.64 4.56 -1.40
CA ASN A 188 20.19 5.16 -0.19
C ASN A 188 19.11 5.47 0.85
N ASP A 189 17.89 4.96 0.64
CA ASP A 189 16.82 5.07 1.62
C ASP A 189 16.87 3.86 2.53
N PHE A 190 16.88 4.15 3.82
CA PHE A 190 16.96 3.16 4.89
C PHE A 190 15.76 3.37 5.79
N ILE A 191 15.06 2.29 6.12
CA ILE A 191 13.86 2.34 6.96
C ILE A 191 13.93 1.30 8.05
N SER A 192 13.16 1.49 9.11
CA SER A 192 12.88 0.43 10.07
C SER A 192 11.40 0.45 10.47
N LEU A 193 10.92 -0.66 10.99
CA LEU A 193 9.55 -0.81 11.45
C LEU A 193 9.47 -0.42 12.93
N ASP A 194 8.51 0.44 13.27
CA ASP A 194 8.16 0.71 14.66
C ASP A 194 7.38 -0.49 15.21
N PHE A 195 8.09 -1.40 15.89
CA PHE A 195 7.51 -2.61 16.44
C PHE A 195 6.78 -2.35 17.77
N PRO A 196 5.71 -3.12 18.07
CA PRO A 196 5.20 -4.24 17.30
C PRO A 196 4.21 -3.83 16.18
N ILE A 197 4.20 -4.60 15.09
CA ILE A 197 3.12 -4.59 14.10
C ILE A 197 2.15 -5.76 14.34
N SER A 198 0.93 -5.64 13.86
CA SER A 198 -0.08 -6.71 13.90
C SER A 198 -0.44 -7.15 12.48
N VAL A 199 -0.72 -8.44 12.32
CA VAL A 199 -1.12 -9.06 11.05
C VAL A 199 -2.33 -9.94 11.27
N ILE A 200 -3.11 -10.18 10.22
CA ILE A 200 -4.19 -11.17 10.22
C ILE A 200 -3.75 -12.31 9.29
N LEU A 201 -3.84 -13.54 9.75
CA LEU A 201 -3.57 -14.72 8.90
C LEU A 201 -4.82 -15.12 8.12
N ALA A 202 -4.65 -15.93 7.08
CA ALA A 202 -5.76 -16.45 6.27
C ALA A 202 -6.89 -17.15 7.07
N ASP A 203 -6.61 -17.65 8.26
CA ASP A 203 -7.60 -18.27 9.15
C ASP A 203 -8.33 -17.27 10.08
N GLY A 204 -8.04 -15.99 9.95
CA GLY A 204 -8.60 -14.90 10.74
C GLY A 204 -7.94 -14.71 12.11
N SER A 205 -6.86 -15.45 12.42
CA SER A 205 -6.10 -15.23 13.66
C SER A 205 -5.14 -14.03 13.57
N THR A 206 -4.73 -13.51 14.73
CA THR A 206 -3.80 -12.37 14.89
C THR A 206 -2.57 -12.81 15.66
#